data_AF-A0A2V4CNB3-F1
#
_entry.id   AF-A0A2V4CNB3-F1
#
_cell.length_a   1.000
_cell.length_b   1.000
_cell.length_c   1.000
_cell.angle_alpha   90.00
_cell.angle_beta   90.00
_cell.angle_gamma   90.00
#
_symmetry.space_group_name_H-M   'P 1'
#
loop_
_entity.id
_entity.type
_entity.pdbx_description
1 polymer ?
#
loop_
_entity_poly.entity_id
_entity_poly.type
_entity_poly.pdbx_seq_one_letter_code
_entity_poly.pdbx_strand_id
1 'polypeptide(L)'
;MRKTFIKIVFVLAAAVSLVSCREDETIFLSSDKNVAAPRSDGNIEGFYLLNEGNMGMNRASIDVFNYRTGTYTTDVYSERNPTVVKELGDVGNDIQIYGNKVYAVINVSNKVEVIDKWTAKRIKKIDIPNCRYVTFYKDKAYVSSYAGPVAIDPNAEIGFVAEIDTTSLEITRKVTVGYQPEQMVVHNGKLYVANSGGYRVPDYDRTVSVIDLETFTEIKKIDVGINLYGMRIDSRGDIYVSSRGDYYNTPSNLFVIDTKTDEKKMQLDIPALGMCMDDDKLYFYSVSWSYLTNSNKVTYGILDTKTKKIISDKIITDGTDKQIMIPYGLQVNPETKEIYITDAQNYVVTGYIYCFTPDGKLKWKTTAGNIPAHIAFITKN
;
A
#
# COMPACT_ATOMS: atom_id res chain seq x y z
N MET A 1 -7.57 -30.97 62.47
CA MET A 1 -8.28 -30.12 61.49
C MET A 1 -7.36 -29.15 60.74
N ARG A 2 -6.47 -28.39 61.40
CA ARG A 2 -5.62 -27.37 60.75
C ARG A 2 -4.55 -27.91 59.76
N LYS A 3 -4.00 -29.11 59.98
CA LYS A 3 -3.00 -29.73 59.08
C LYS A 3 -3.60 -30.39 57.83
N THR A 4 -4.85 -30.84 57.89
CA THR A 4 -5.58 -31.43 56.75
C THR A 4 -6.05 -30.35 55.79
N PHE A 5 -6.43 -29.18 56.31
CA PHE A 5 -6.84 -28.02 55.53
C PHE A 5 -5.69 -27.43 54.69
N ILE A 6 -4.48 -27.37 55.25
CA ILE A 6 -3.28 -26.86 54.54
C ILE A 6 -2.87 -27.78 53.37
N LYS A 7 -3.05 -29.10 53.50
CA LYS A 7 -2.76 -30.05 52.40
C LYS A 7 -3.79 -29.95 51.27
N ILE A 8 -5.06 -29.68 51.58
CA ILE A 8 -6.12 -29.50 50.56
C ILE A 8 -5.91 -28.18 49.80
N VAL A 9 -5.48 -27.11 50.48
CA VAL A 9 -5.16 -25.82 49.85
C VAL A 9 -3.94 -25.90 48.93
N PHE A 10 -2.90 -26.67 49.30
CA PHE A 10 -1.72 -26.87 48.44
C PHE A 10 -2.01 -27.74 47.20
N VAL A 11 -2.92 -28.72 47.30
CA VAL A 11 -3.33 -29.54 46.14
C VAL A 11 -4.24 -28.73 45.20
N LEU A 12 -5.09 -27.83 45.71
CA LEU A 12 -5.86 -26.91 44.87
C LEU A 12 -4.97 -25.87 44.18
N ALA A 13 -3.94 -25.34 44.85
CA ALA A 13 -3.01 -24.36 44.25
C ALA A 13 -2.10 -24.97 43.17
N ALA A 14 -1.74 -26.25 43.30
CA ALA A 14 -1.01 -26.99 42.28
C ALA A 14 -1.89 -27.39 41.06
N ALA A 15 -3.20 -27.50 41.24
CA ALA A 15 -4.13 -27.78 40.14
C ALA A 15 -4.43 -26.54 39.28
N VAL A 16 -4.35 -25.32 39.85
CA VAL A 16 -4.58 -24.07 39.12
C VAL A 16 -3.35 -23.62 38.29
N SER A 17 -2.16 -24.15 38.59
CA SER A 17 -0.93 -23.85 37.83
C SER A 17 -0.76 -24.68 36.55
N LEU A 18 -1.66 -25.62 36.27
CA LEU A 18 -1.67 -26.41 35.03
C LEU A 18 -2.74 -25.97 34.02
N VAL A 19 -3.54 -24.95 34.34
CA VAL A 19 -4.43 -24.30 33.37
C VAL A 19 -3.70 -23.08 32.79
N SER A 20 -2.66 -23.36 32.02
CA SER A 20 -2.25 -22.42 30.97
C SER A 20 -3.31 -22.56 29.88
N CYS A 21 -4.32 -21.70 29.89
CA CYS A 21 -5.10 -21.42 28.70
C CYS A 21 -4.10 -20.86 27.69
N ARG A 22 -3.52 -21.73 26.87
CA ARG A 22 -3.12 -21.33 25.52
C ARG A 22 -4.44 -20.90 24.88
N GLU A 23 -4.63 -19.60 24.66
CA GLU A 23 -5.63 -19.20 23.70
C GLU A 23 -5.31 -20.00 22.43
N ASP A 24 -6.25 -20.81 21.97
CA ASP A 24 -6.10 -21.51 20.69
C ASP A 24 -5.76 -20.41 19.68
N GLU A 25 -4.52 -20.44 19.17
CA GLU A 25 -4.09 -19.54 18.11
C GLU A 25 -5.11 -19.72 17.00
N THR A 26 -5.87 -18.67 16.72
CA THR A 26 -6.92 -18.74 15.71
C THR A 26 -6.21 -18.73 14.37
N ILE A 27 -5.96 -19.92 13.83
CA ILE A 27 -5.34 -20.04 12.52
C ILE A 27 -6.38 -19.57 11.50
N PHE A 28 -6.18 -18.39 10.92
CA PHE A 28 -6.92 -17.99 9.74
C PHE A 28 -6.43 -18.86 8.59
N LEU A 29 -7.20 -19.91 8.28
CA LEU A 29 -6.89 -20.77 7.15
C LEU A 29 -7.15 -19.99 5.86
N SER A 30 -6.29 -20.21 4.88
CA SER A 30 -6.54 -19.74 3.53
C SER A 30 -7.85 -20.31 3.00
N SER A 31 -8.51 -19.55 2.14
CA SER A 31 -9.78 -19.94 1.54
C SER A 31 -9.76 -19.66 0.06
N ASP A 32 -10.06 -20.69 -0.72
CA ASP A 32 -10.17 -20.61 -2.16
C ASP A 32 -11.60 -20.25 -2.58
N LYS A 33 -11.71 -19.40 -3.60
CA LYS A 33 -12.97 -19.13 -4.29
C LYS A 33 -12.73 -18.99 -5.79
N ASN A 34 -13.48 -19.72 -6.60
CA ASN A 34 -13.48 -19.51 -8.04
C ASN A 34 -14.34 -18.29 -8.36
N VAL A 35 -13.71 -17.26 -8.95
CA VAL A 35 -14.35 -15.97 -9.25
C VAL A 35 -14.35 -15.62 -10.74
N ALA A 36 -13.54 -16.32 -11.53
CA ALA A 36 -13.42 -16.10 -12.96
C ALA A 36 -13.24 -17.43 -13.70
N ALA A 37 -13.41 -17.39 -15.02
CA ALA A 37 -13.02 -18.51 -15.87
C ALA A 37 -11.47 -18.60 -15.96
N PRO A 38 -10.89 -19.81 -15.99
CA PRO A 38 -9.48 -20.03 -16.30
C PRO A 38 -9.03 -19.31 -17.58
N ARG A 39 -7.83 -18.71 -17.52
CA ARG A 39 -7.19 -17.99 -18.62
C ARG A 39 -5.68 -18.21 -18.62
N SER A 40 -5.08 -18.43 -19.79
CA SER A 40 -3.64 -18.68 -19.93
C SER A 40 -2.90 -17.79 -20.94
N ASP A 41 -3.62 -16.88 -21.62
CA ASP A 41 -3.05 -15.83 -22.46
C ASP A 41 -2.53 -14.65 -21.64
N GLY A 42 -1.60 -13.90 -22.25
CA GLY A 42 -0.93 -12.75 -21.63
C GLY A 42 0.33 -13.11 -20.85
N ASN A 43 1.04 -12.10 -20.35
CA ASN A 43 2.21 -12.26 -19.48
C ASN A 43 1.84 -12.17 -17.99
N ILE A 44 0.64 -11.69 -17.66
CA ILE A 44 0.15 -11.60 -16.28
C ILE A 44 -0.56 -12.89 -15.87
N GLU A 45 0.00 -13.58 -14.89
CA GLU A 45 -0.50 -14.85 -14.33
C GLU A 45 -1.51 -14.66 -13.20
N GLY A 46 -1.55 -13.46 -12.63
CA GLY A 46 -2.36 -13.17 -11.46
C GLY A 46 -1.93 -11.89 -10.79
N PHE A 47 -2.29 -11.75 -9.53
CA PHE A 47 -1.77 -10.70 -8.67
C PHE A 47 -1.77 -11.13 -7.22
N TYR A 48 -0.90 -10.48 -6.44
CA TYR A 48 -1.04 -10.41 -4.99
C TYR A 48 -1.86 -9.18 -4.62
N LEU A 49 -2.71 -9.33 -3.60
CA LEU A 49 -3.39 -8.22 -2.93
C LEU A 49 -2.93 -8.18 -1.47
N LEU A 50 -2.30 -7.08 -1.08
CA LEU A 50 -1.96 -6.81 0.32
C LEU A 50 -3.14 -6.13 1.01
N ASN A 51 -3.54 -6.73 2.13
CA ASN A 51 -4.52 -6.21 3.06
C ASN A 51 -3.78 -5.55 4.22
N GLU A 52 -4.07 -4.28 4.50
CA GLU A 52 -3.32 -3.53 5.51
C GLU A 52 -3.52 -4.13 6.90
N GLY A 53 -4.77 -4.50 7.22
CA GLY A 53 -5.18 -4.79 8.58
C GLY A 53 -5.24 -3.53 9.45
N ASN A 54 -6.00 -3.60 10.54
CA ASN A 54 -6.05 -2.52 11.53
C ASN A 54 -4.74 -2.40 12.31
N MET A 55 -4.25 -1.17 12.46
CA MET A 55 -3.13 -0.82 13.32
C MET A 55 -3.31 -1.36 14.75
N GLY A 56 -2.27 -2.00 15.27
CA GLY A 56 -2.23 -2.60 16.60
C GLY A 56 -2.87 -3.97 16.69
N MET A 57 -3.48 -4.48 15.61
CA MET A 57 -4.16 -5.78 15.62
C MET A 57 -3.35 -6.91 15.00
N ASN A 58 -2.26 -6.61 14.29
CA ASN A 58 -1.42 -7.62 13.62
C ASN A 58 -2.24 -8.49 12.65
N ARG A 59 -3.01 -7.84 11.77
CA ARG A 59 -3.94 -8.47 10.81
C ARG A 59 -3.62 -8.20 9.35
N ALA A 60 -2.39 -7.81 9.04
CA ALA A 60 -1.98 -7.71 7.65
C ALA A 60 -1.99 -9.11 7.02
N SER A 61 -2.49 -9.22 5.80
CA SER A 61 -2.49 -10.51 5.06
C SER A 61 -2.25 -10.30 3.58
N ILE A 62 -1.85 -11.36 2.88
CA ILE A 62 -1.69 -11.34 1.42
C ILE A 62 -2.64 -12.34 0.81
N ASP A 63 -3.50 -11.87 -0.08
CA ASP A 63 -4.33 -12.71 -0.94
C ASP A 63 -3.65 -12.89 -2.31
N VAL A 64 -4.05 -13.91 -3.06
CA VAL A 64 -3.57 -14.12 -4.44
C VAL A 64 -4.73 -14.46 -5.37
N PHE A 65 -4.74 -13.86 -6.55
CA PHE A 65 -5.59 -14.26 -7.65
C PHE A 65 -4.75 -14.95 -8.72
N ASN A 66 -5.21 -16.10 -9.23
CA ASN A 66 -4.54 -16.87 -10.28
C ASN A 66 -5.43 -16.91 -11.53
N TYR A 67 -4.97 -16.28 -12.63
CA TYR A 67 -5.70 -16.28 -13.90
C TYR A 67 -5.81 -17.69 -14.49
N ARG A 68 -4.80 -18.57 -14.33
CA ARG A 68 -4.82 -19.92 -14.90
C ARG A 68 -5.92 -20.80 -14.36
N THR A 69 -6.35 -20.57 -13.13
CA THR A 69 -7.43 -21.35 -12.50
C THR A 69 -8.70 -20.53 -12.31
N GLY A 70 -8.62 -19.20 -12.38
CA GLY A 70 -9.72 -18.30 -12.03
C GLY A 70 -10.00 -18.26 -10.52
N THR A 71 -9.05 -18.71 -9.70
CA THR A 71 -9.18 -18.85 -8.25
C THR A 71 -8.58 -17.65 -7.53
N TYR A 72 -9.33 -17.14 -6.56
CA TYR A 72 -8.88 -16.16 -5.58
C TYR A 72 -8.69 -16.86 -4.23
N THR A 73 -7.50 -16.78 -3.65
CA THR A 73 -7.14 -17.41 -2.38
C THR A 73 -6.81 -16.34 -1.35
N THR A 74 -7.52 -16.31 -0.23
CA THR A 74 -7.23 -15.38 0.87
C THR A 74 -6.11 -15.88 1.76
N ASP A 75 -5.35 -14.94 2.34
CA ASP A 75 -4.30 -15.18 3.36
C ASP A 75 -3.32 -16.33 3.05
N VAL A 76 -2.63 -16.23 1.91
CA VAL A 76 -1.64 -17.22 1.51
C VAL A 76 -0.34 -17.13 2.28
N TYR A 77 -0.04 -16.01 2.92
CA TYR A 77 1.25 -15.83 3.59
C TYR A 77 1.36 -16.71 4.84
N SER A 78 0.35 -16.68 5.72
CA SER A 78 0.34 -17.42 6.98
C SER A 78 0.38 -18.93 6.74
N GLU A 79 -0.43 -19.41 5.79
CA GLU A 79 -0.45 -20.82 5.36
C GLU A 79 0.95 -21.31 4.91
N ARG A 80 1.65 -20.49 4.12
CA ARG A 80 2.89 -20.90 3.45
C ARG A 80 4.14 -20.65 4.30
N ASN A 81 4.01 -19.89 5.39
CA ASN A 81 5.07 -19.52 6.31
C ASN A 81 4.70 -19.78 7.78
N PRO A 82 4.27 -21.00 8.15
CA PRO A 82 3.70 -21.29 9.47
C PRO A 82 4.69 -21.14 10.64
N THR A 83 5.99 -21.02 10.35
CA THR A 83 7.05 -20.83 11.34
C THR A 83 7.35 -19.36 11.63
N VAL A 84 6.74 -18.42 10.91
CA VAL A 84 6.94 -16.99 11.12
C VAL A 84 6.01 -16.49 12.22
N VAL A 85 6.58 -16.18 13.38
CA VAL A 85 5.86 -15.61 14.52
C VAL A 85 5.25 -14.26 14.15
N LYS A 86 4.00 -14.03 14.56
CA LYS A 86 3.17 -12.87 14.18
C LYS A 86 2.84 -12.78 12.68
N GLU A 87 2.99 -13.88 11.94
CA GLU A 87 2.58 -13.98 10.54
C GLU A 87 3.19 -12.85 9.68
N LEU A 88 2.37 -12.17 8.88
CA LEU A 88 2.82 -11.07 8.03
C LEU A 88 3.11 -9.81 8.84
N GLY A 89 2.28 -9.50 9.83
CA GLY A 89 2.49 -8.40 10.77
C GLY A 89 1.32 -7.40 10.84
N ASP A 90 1.66 -6.15 11.05
CA ASP A 90 0.75 -5.05 11.37
C ASP A 90 0.91 -3.89 10.38
N VAL A 91 -0.20 -3.51 9.72
CA VAL A 91 -0.29 -2.48 8.70
C VAL A 91 0.56 -2.76 7.46
N GLY A 92 0.04 -3.60 6.55
CA GLY A 92 0.60 -3.80 5.22
C GLY A 92 0.43 -2.55 4.35
N ASN A 93 1.49 -1.82 4.03
CA ASN A 93 1.42 -0.48 3.45
C ASN A 93 1.75 -0.40 1.95
N ASP A 94 2.52 -1.34 1.42
CA ASP A 94 2.83 -1.41 -0.01
C ASP A 94 3.24 -2.85 -0.41
N ILE A 95 2.97 -3.23 -1.66
CA ILE A 95 3.43 -4.50 -2.21
C ILE A 95 3.84 -4.32 -3.67
N GLN A 96 5.03 -4.78 -4.01
CA GLN A 96 5.53 -4.76 -5.39
C GLN A 96 6.36 -5.99 -5.70
N ILE A 97 6.50 -6.28 -7.00
CA ILE A 97 7.27 -7.42 -7.50
C ILE A 97 8.47 -6.90 -8.27
N TYR A 98 9.64 -7.47 -7.97
CA TYR A 98 10.86 -7.22 -8.72
C TYR A 98 11.60 -8.53 -8.96
N GLY A 99 11.78 -8.87 -10.25
CA GLY A 99 12.31 -10.17 -10.67
C GLY A 99 11.45 -11.32 -10.15
N ASN A 100 12.07 -12.21 -9.36
CA ASN A 100 11.39 -13.36 -8.75
C ASN A 100 10.99 -13.15 -7.29
N LYS A 101 10.99 -11.90 -6.81
CA LYS A 101 10.70 -11.57 -5.41
C LYS A 101 9.52 -10.61 -5.31
N VAL A 102 8.71 -10.82 -4.29
CA VAL A 102 7.67 -9.88 -3.86
C VAL A 102 8.19 -9.18 -2.60
N TYR A 103 8.06 -7.86 -2.56
CA TYR A 103 8.45 -7.01 -1.44
C TYR A 103 7.16 -6.44 -0.85
N ALA A 104 6.78 -6.90 0.34
CA ALA A 104 5.65 -6.37 1.10
C ALA A 104 6.17 -5.49 2.24
N VAL A 105 5.84 -4.20 2.20
CA VAL A 105 6.23 -3.22 3.22
C VAL A 105 5.20 -3.25 4.35
N ILE A 106 5.61 -3.63 5.55
CA ILE A 106 4.74 -3.81 6.72
C ILE A 106 5.10 -2.75 7.75
N ASN A 107 4.35 -1.64 7.72
CA ASN A 107 4.68 -0.36 8.34
C ASN A 107 4.88 -0.46 9.85
N VAL A 108 3.86 -0.89 10.59
CA VAL A 108 3.91 -0.91 12.07
C VAL A 108 4.72 -2.10 12.58
N SER A 109 5.02 -3.06 11.71
CA SER A 109 6.02 -4.10 11.98
C SER A 109 7.46 -3.71 11.65
N ASN A 110 7.70 -2.48 11.17
CA ASN A 110 9.03 -1.94 10.91
C ASN A 110 9.89 -2.83 9.98
N LYS A 111 9.27 -3.42 8.95
CA LYS A 111 9.95 -4.37 8.07
C LYS A 111 9.47 -4.33 6.63
N VAL A 112 10.37 -4.70 5.73
CA VAL A 112 10.03 -5.21 4.40
C VAL A 112 10.14 -6.74 4.44
N GLU A 113 9.04 -7.40 4.15
CA GLU A 113 8.92 -8.84 4.03
C GLU A 113 9.16 -9.24 2.58
N VAL A 114 10.23 -10.00 2.33
CA VAL A 114 10.60 -10.45 0.98
C VAL A 114 10.26 -11.92 0.83
N ILE A 115 9.37 -12.24 -0.11
CA ILE A 115 8.90 -13.59 -0.39
C ILE A 115 9.17 -13.98 -1.86
N ASP A 116 9.26 -15.28 -2.12
CA ASP A 116 9.36 -15.81 -3.47
C ASP A 116 8.04 -15.61 -4.24
N LYS A 117 8.15 -15.10 -5.47
CA LYS A 117 7.00 -14.70 -6.31
C LYS A 117 6.02 -15.83 -6.63
N TRP A 118 6.46 -17.08 -6.63
CA TRP A 118 5.62 -18.21 -7.04
C TRP A 118 5.09 -18.96 -5.83
N THR A 119 5.94 -19.18 -4.85
CA THR A 119 5.63 -19.98 -3.68
C THR A 119 5.12 -19.15 -2.51
N ALA A 120 5.22 -17.82 -2.54
CA ALA A 120 4.95 -16.90 -1.42
C ALA A 120 5.68 -17.28 -0.12
N LYS A 121 6.76 -18.07 -0.20
CA LYS A 121 7.59 -18.42 0.95
C LYS A 121 8.57 -17.30 1.23
N ARG A 122 8.77 -17.01 2.52
CA ARG A 122 9.74 -16.04 3.01
C ARG A 122 11.14 -16.36 2.51
N ILE A 123 11.77 -15.35 1.92
CA ILE A 123 13.19 -15.32 1.58
C ILE A 123 13.94 -14.56 2.68
N LYS A 124 13.50 -13.35 3.02
CA LYS A 124 14.19 -12.49 3.99
C LYS A 124 13.27 -11.45 4.61
N LYS A 125 13.62 -11.02 5.81
CA LYS A 125 13.10 -9.82 6.47
C LYS A 125 14.16 -8.72 6.44
N ILE A 126 13.78 -7.51 6.06
CA ILE A 126 14.66 -6.33 6.11
C ILE A 126 14.06 -5.34 7.09
N ASP A 127 14.77 -5.03 8.17
CA ASP A 127 14.26 -4.13 9.22
C ASP A 127 14.44 -2.66 8.81
N ILE A 128 13.32 -1.95 8.66
CA ILE A 128 13.26 -0.51 8.34
C ILE A 128 12.13 0.09 9.18
N PRO A 129 12.43 1.00 10.12
CA PRO A 129 11.40 1.58 10.97
C PRO A 129 10.40 2.37 10.14
N ASN A 130 9.12 2.28 10.50
CA ASN A 130 8.01 3.06 9.93
C ASN A 130 8.11 3.20 8.40
N CYS A 131 8.40 2.08 7.73
CA CYS A 131 8.57 1.99 6.29
C CYS A 131 7.22 2.19 5.58
N ARG A 132 7.24 2.84 4.41
CA ARG A 132 6.02 3.24 3.69
C ARG A 132 5.90 2.56 2.34
N TYR A 133 6.71 2.97 1.36
CA TYR A 133 6.62 2.48 -0.02
C TYR A 133 7.96 1.96 -0.51
N VAL A 134 7.91 1.01 -1.44
CA VAL A 134 9.06 0.50 -2.15
C VAL A 134 9.02 0.95 -3.62
N THR A 135 10.15 1.17 -4.25
CA THR A 135 10.26 1.28 -5.72
C THR A 135 11.60 0.73 -6.16
N PHE A 136 11.83 0.56 -7.47
CA PHE A 136 13.01 -0.12 -7.98
C PHE A 136 13.67 0.65 -9.11
N TYR A 137 15.00 0.56 -9.18
CA TYR A 137 15.78 1.03 -10.31
C TYR A 137 17.02 0.16 -10.48
N LYS A 138 17.20 -0.41 -11.67
CA LYS A 138 18.24 -1.41 -11.92
C LYS A 138 18.18 -2.47 -10.83
N ASP A 139 19.30 -2.86 -10.25
CA ASP A 139 19.47 -3.89 -9.22
C ASP A 139 19.16 -3.41 -7.79
N LYS A 140 18.57 -2.22 -7.61
CA LYS A 140 18.29 -1.63 -6.31
C LYS A 140 16.79 -1.46 -6.04
N ALA A 141 16.41 -1.67 -4.79
CA ALA A 141 15.12 -1.27 -4.24
C ALA A 141 15.30 -0.05 -3.33
N TYR A 142 14.34 0.86 -3.32
CA TYR A 142 14.33 2.05 -2.49
C TYR A 142 13.10 2.03 -1.62
N VAL A 143 13.26 2.23 -0.32
CA VAL A 143 12.15 2.20 0.64
C VAL A 143 12.09 3.51 1.41
N SER A 144 10.96 4.21 1.31
CA SER A 144 10.72 5.42 2.10
C SER A 144 10.38 5.05 3.55
N SER A 145 10.83 5.88 4.49
CA SER A 145 10.66 5.67 5.92
C SER A 145 10.45 6.99 6.63
N TYR A 146 9.50 6.99 7.57
CA TYR A 146 9.28 8.12 8.47
C TYR A 146 10.33 8.22 9.58
N ALA A 147 11.28 7.27 9.65
CA ALA A 147 12.35 7.11 10.63
C ALA A 147 11.91 6.82 12.08
N GLY A 148 10.93 7.58 12.58
CA GLY A 148 10.51 7.57 13.98
C GLY A 148 9.21 6.82 14.27
N PRO A 149 8.73 6.91 15.54
CA PRO A 149 7.51 6.23 15.99
C PRO A 149 6.26 6.75 15.28
N VAL A 150 5.19 5.95 15.32
CA VAL A 150 3.87 6.33 14.82
C VAL A 150 3.20 7.25 15.83
N ALA A 151 3.39 8.56 15.69
CA ALA A 151 2.82 9.57 16.58
C ALA A 151 2.70 10.93 15.89
N ILE A 152 1.67 11.71 16.26
CA ILE A 152 1.63 13.13 15.94
C ILE A 152 2.60 13.85 16.87
N ASP A 153 3.63 14.48 16.31
CA ASP A 153 4.66 15.23 17.02
C ASP A 153 5.15 16.39 16.12
N PRO A 154 5.05 17.66 16.56
CA PRO A 154 5.60 18.79 15.80
C PRO A 154 7.12 18.68 15.57
N ASN A 155 7.83 17.93 16.43
CA ASN A 155 9.25 17.63 16.36
C ASN A 155 9.54 16.23 15.79
N ALA A 156 8.59 15.64 15.06
CA ALA A 156 8.74 14.32 14.45
C ALA A 156 10.07 14.21 13.69
N GLU A 157 10.67 13.02 13.72
CA GLU A 157 11.93 12.75 13.05
C GLU A 157 11.84 13.02 11.54
N ILE A 158 12.95 13.51 10.96
CA ILE A 158 13.07 13.68 9.52
C ILE A 158 13.16 12.31 8.85
N GLY A 159 12.46 12.15 7.72
CA GLY A 159 12.41 10.87 7.02
C GLY A 159 13.66 10.58 6.20
N PHE A 160 13.76 9.33 5.74
CA PHE A 160 14.82 8.89 4.85
C PHE A 160 14.31 7.94 3.77
N VAL A 161 15.12 7.75 2.74
CA VAL A 161 15.02 6.63 1.80
C VAL A 161 16.18 5.67 2.03
N ALA A 162 15.89 4.38 2.23
CA ALA A 162 16.89 3.31 2.27
C ALA A 162 17.07 2.71 0.88
N GLU A 163 18.30 2.57 0.44
CA GLU A 163 18.67 1.76 -0.72
C GLU A 163 19.01 0.34 -0.29
N ILE A 164 18.47 -0.64 -1.01
CA ILE A 164 18.62 -2.07 -0.77
C ILE A 164 19.14 -2.72 -2.04
N ASP A 165 20.17 -3.55 -1.91
CA ASP A 165 20.63 -4.41 -2.99
C ASP A 165 19.66 -5.59 -3.20
N THR A 166 19.08 -5.75 -4.39
CA THR A 166 18.02 -6.75 -4.63
C THR A 166 18.51 -8.20 -4.69
N THR A 167 19.83 -8.41 -4.68
CA THR A 167 20.45 -9.74 -4.68
C THR A 167 20.73 -10.19 -3.24
N SER A 168 21.52 -9.42 -2.49
CA SER A 168 21.88 -9.69 -1.10
C SER A 168 20.75 -9.36 -0.11
N LEU A 169 19.82 -8.51 -0.53
CA LEU A 169 18.73 -7.96 0.30
C LEU A 169 19.27 -7.24 1.54
N GLU A 170 20.41 -6.56 1.40
CA GLU A 170 21.03 -5.73 2.44
C GLU A 170 20.81 -4.25 2.13
N ILE A 171 20.63 -3.45 3.19
CA ILE A 171 20.60 -1.99 3.07
C ILE A 171 22.04 -1.50 2.80
N THR A 172 22.25 -0.83 1.68
CA THR A 172 23.55 -0.34 1.24
C THR A 172 23.78 1.12 1.60
N ARG A 173 22.74 1.96 1.48
CA ARG A 173 22.81 3.41 1.73
C ARG A 173 21.50 3.93 2.32
N LYS A 174 21.56 5.10 2.96
CA LYS A 174 20.39 5.89 3.37
C LYS A 174 20.61 7.35 3.01
N VAL A 175 19.55 8.04 2.62
CA VAL A 175 19.55 9.49 2.34
C VAL A 175 18.38 10.14 3.04
N THR A 176 18.66 11.22 3.78
CA THR A 176 17.63 12.04 4.43
C THR A 176 16.87 12.86 3.40
N VAL A 177 15.55 13.02 3.60
CA VAL A 177 14.65 13.76 2.69
C VAL A 177 13.83 14.80 3.46
N GLY A 178 12.55 14.98 3.16
CA GLY A 178 11.63 15.76 4.00
C GLY A 178 10.97 14.94 5.10
N TYR A 179 9.95 15.53 5.74
CA TYR A 179 9.21 14.87 6.80
C TYR A 179 8.17 13.90 6.26
N GLN A 180 8.09 12.72 6.88
CA GLN A 180 7.13 11.68 6.56
C GLN A 180 7.02 11.39 5.04
N PRO A 181 8.09 10.87 4.40
CA PRO A 181 8.13 10.57 2.98
C PRO A 181 7.19 9.40 2.61
N GLU A 182 6.28 9.64 1.68
CA GLU A 182 5.27 8.71 1.20
C GLU A 182 5.75 8.02 -0.10
N GLN A 183 4.95 8.06 -1.18
CA GLN A 183 5.27 7.36 -2.43
C GLN A 183 6.46 7.99 -3.14
N MET A 184 7.08 7.17 -3.99
CA MET A 184 8.26 7.54 -4.77
C MET A 184 8.10 7.13 -6.23
N VAL A 185 8.75 7.87 -7.13
CA VAL A 185 8.87 7.51 -8.55
C VAL A 185 10.31 7.69 -9.03
N VAL A 186 10.76 6.78 -9.88
CA VAL A 186 12.08 6.86 -10.51
C VAL A 186 11.94 7.33 -11.95
N HIS A 187 12.80 8.27 -12.36
CA HIS A 187 12.92 8.67 -13.76
C HIS A 187 14.33 9.16 -14.07
N ASN A 188 14.91 8.70 -15.19
CA ASN A 188 16.21 9.14 -15.70
C ASN A 188 17.34 9.21 -14.64
N GLY A 189 17.45 8.19 -13.79
CA GLY A 189 18.49 8.13 -12.75
C GLY A 189 18.23 9.01 -11.53
N LYS A 190 17.05 9.64 -11.43
CA LYS A 190 16.59 10.37 -10.25
C LYS A 190 15.44 9.64 -9.58
N LEU A 191 15.37 9.77 -8.26
CA LEU A 191 14.26 9.33 -7.43
C LEU A 191 13.56 10.55 -6.84
N TYR A 192 12.25 10.64 -7.05
CA TYR A 192 11.40 11.69 -6.52
C TYR A 192 10.57 11.15 -5.37
N VAL A 193 10.50 11.88 -4.26
CA VAL A 193 9.88 11.43 -3.00
C VAL A 193 8.89 12.48 -2.51
N ALA A 194 7.62 12.11 -2.37
CA ALA A 194 6.60 13.01 -1.80
C ALA A 194 6.77 13.11 -0.28
N ASN A 195 7.00 14.31 0.25
CA ASN A 195 7.08 14.54 1.69
C ASN A 195 5.73 15.05 2.20
N SER A 196 5.10 14.30 3.10
CA SER A 196 3.77 14.65 3.63
C SER A 196 3.84 15.56 4.86
N GLY A 197 4.81 15.33 5.74
CA GLY A 197 4.80 15.86 7.10
C GLY A 197 3.56 15.45 7.91
N GLY A 198 2.93 14.30 7.59
CA GLY A 198 1.64 13.88 8.16
C GLY A 198 1.60 13.73 9.70
N TYR A 199 2.76 13.67 10.36
CA TYR A 199 2.87 13.65 11.81
C TYR A 199 3.04 15.04 12.45
N ARG A 200 3.17 16.09 11.64
CA ARG A 200 3.49 17.44 12.10
C ARG A 200 2.29 18.39 12.02
N VAL A 201 1.07 17.87 12.16
CA VAL A 201 -0.18 18.68 12.11
C VAL A 201 -0.07 19.89 13.06
N PRO A 202 -0.42 21.13 12.62
CA PRO A 202 -0.91 21.51 11.29
C PRO A 202 0.19 21.89 10.28
N ASP A 203 1.47 21.86 10.68
CA ASP A 203 2.64 22.28 9.90
C ASP A 203 3.19 21.15 9.00
N TYR A 204 2.34 20.68 8.09
CA TYR A 204 2.67 19.65 7.10
C TYR A 204 3.89 20.03 6.23
N ASP A 205 4.62 19.03 5.75
CA ASP A 205 5.60 19.22 4.68
C ASP A 205 4.84 19.47 3.36
N ARG A 206 5.52 20.09 2.41
CA ARG A 206 4.95 20.52 1.14
C ARG A 206 5.84 20.27 -0.07
N THR A 207 6.89 19.49 0.12
CA THR A 207 7.98 19.34 -0.85
C THR A 207 8.03 17.96 -1.49
N VAL A 208 8.57 17.90 -2.70
CA VAL A 208 9.07 16.67 -3.30
C VAL A 208 10.60 16.71 -3.30
N SER A 209 11.22 15.75 -2.64
CA SER A 209 12.68 15.58 -2.67
C SER A 209 13.12 14.93 -3.98
N VAL A 210 14.22 15.39 -4.55
CA VAL A 210 14.86 14.82 -5.74
C VAL A 210 16.22 14.28 -5.35
N ILE A 211 16.38 12.97 -5.48
CA ILE A 211 17.62 12.25 -5.17
C ILE A 211 18.29 11.84 -6.47
N ASP A 212 19.58 12.13 -6.62
CA ASP A 212 20.41 11.54 -7.66
C ASP A 212 20.79 10.11 -7.27
N LEU A 213 20.46 9.10 -8.09
CA LEU A 213 20.64 7.68 -7.69
C LEU A 213 22.09 7.19 -7.79
N GLU A 214 22.94 7.87 -8.56
CA GLU A 214 24.35 7.52 -8.66
C GLU A 214 25.08 7.88 -7.36
N THR A 215 25.02 9.15 -6.97
CA THR A 215 25.60 9.64 -5.71
C THR A 215 24.77 9.28 -4.48
N PHE A 216 23.47 9.02 -4.67
CA PHE A 216 22.46 8.80 -3.63
C PHE A 216 22.40 9.95 -2.62
N THR A 217 22.32 11.17 -3.18
CA THR A 217 22.22 12.42 -2.43
C THR A 217 20.99 13.19 -2.86
N GLU A 218 20.35 13.90 -1.92
CA GLU A 218 19.28 14.83 -2.25
C GLU A 218 19.87 16.07 -2.94
N ILE A 219 19.51 16.28 -4.20
CA ILE A 219 20.04 17.36 -5.05
C ILE A 219 19.08 18.55 -5.14
N LYS A 220 17.79 18.37 -4.83
CA LYS A 220 16.77 19.42 -4.91
C LYS A 220 15.56 19.09 -4.03
N LYS A 221 14.87 20.13 -3.54
CA LYS A 221 13.50 20.06 -3.02
C LYS A 221 12.59 20.95 -3.86
N ILE A 222 11.51 20.38 -4.38
CA ILE A 222 10.51 21.09 -5.20
C ILE A 222 9.37 21.51 -4.28
N ASP A 223 9.04 22.80 -4.22
CA ASP A 223 7.82 23.25 -3.53
C ASP A 223 6.58 22.93 -4.38
N VAL A 224 5.61 22.22 -3.79
CA VAL A 224 4.45 21.71 -4.52
C VAL A 224 3.15 22.15 -3.85
N GLY A 225 2.86 21.57 -2.68
CA GLY A 225 1.62 21.71 -1.91
C GLY A 225 1.69 20.83 -0.67
N ILE A 226 0.91 21.14 0.37
CA ILE A 226 1.00 20.47 1.67
C ILE A 226 0.57 18.99 1.61
N ASN A 227 1.06 18.17 2.54
CA ASN A 227 0.53 16.83 2.82
C ASN A 227 0.43 15.94 1.57
N LEU A 228 1.55 15.86 0.84
CA LEU A 228 1.67 15.05 -0.38
C LEU A 228 1.59 13.55 -0.07
N TYR A 229 1.08 12.76 -1.01
CA TYR A 229 0.84 11.34 -0.78
C TYR A 229 1.25 10.46 -1.97
N GLY A 230 0.38 10.35 -2.98
CA GLY A 230 0.53 9.40 -4.07
C GLY A 230 1.34 9.99 -5.21
N MET A 231 2.15 9.17 -5.89
CA MET A 231 2.96 9.59 -7.04
C MET A 231 2.86 8.60 -8.21
N ARG A 232 2.61 9.09 -9.42
CA ARG A 232 2.68 8.31 -10.66
C ARG A 232 3.40 9.13 -11.73
N ILE A 233 4.06 8.48 -12.66
CA ILE A 233 4.79 9.16 -13.74
C ILE A 233 4.29 8.66 -15.09
N ASP A 234 4.15 9.57 -16.05
CA ASP A 234 3.80 9.23 -17.42
C ASP A 234 5.04 8.98 -18.29
N SER A 235 4.82 8.51 -19.52
CA SER A 235 5.87 8.22 -20.49
C SER A 235 6.67 9.44 -20.95
N ARG A 236 6.18 10.67 -20.69
CA ARG A 236 6.82 11.94 -21.09
C ARG A 236 7.67 12.56 -19.98
N GLY A 237 7.64 11.97 -18.79
CA GLY A 237 8.33 12.46 -17.61
C GLY A 237 7.54 13.51 -16.84
N ASP A 238 6.21 13.56 -16.99
CA ASP A 238 5.33 14.32 -16.09
C ASP A 238 4.97 13.43 -14.89
N ILE A 239 5.30 13.89 -13.68
CA ILE A 239 4.96 13.23 -12.42
C ILE A 239 3.67 13.84 -11.88
N TYR A 240 2.69 13.01 -11.63
CA TYR A 240 1.43 13.33 -10.97
C TYR A 240 1.57 13.04 -9.47
N VAL A 241 1.44 14.08 -8.63
CA VAL A 241 1.54 13.96 -7.17
C VAL A 241 0.26 14.45 -6.50
N SER A 242 -0.37 13.60 -5.69
CA SER A 242 -1.58 13.94 -4.96
C SER A 242 -1.27 14.58 -3.61
N SER A 243 -2.19 15.41 -3.14
CA SER A 243 -2.20 16.03 -1.81
C SER A 243 -3.49 15.70 -1.10
N ARG A 244 -3.41 15.45 0.20
CA ARG A 244 -4.57 15.28 1.09
C ARG A 244 -5.14 16.60 1.60
N GLY A 245 -4.41 17.71 1.41
CA GLY A 245 -4.78 19.02 1.95
C GLY A 245 -4.62 19.09 3.47
N ASP A 246 -5.38 19.97 4.11
CA ASP A 246 -5.37 20.17 5.57
C ASP A 246 -6.62 19.61 6.28
N TYR A 247 -7.56 19.01 5.55
CA TYR A 247 -8.87 18.53 6.03
C TYR A 247 -9.86 19.62 6.50
N TYR A 248 -9.52 20.90 6.27
CA TYR A 248 -10.35 22.07 6.58
C TYR A 248 -10.54 22.94 5.33
N ASN A 249 -9.65 23.90 5.10
CA ASN A 249 -9.79 24.95 4.08
C ASN A 249 -8.97 24.67 2.83
N THR A 250 -7.91 23.86 2.95
CA THR A 250 -7.08 23.43 1.83
C THR A 250 -7.55 22.05 1.39
N PRO A 251 -8.27 21.94 0.25
CA PRO A 251 -8.78 20.66 -0.22
C PRO A 251 -7.67 19.76 -0.77
N SER A 252 -7.99 18.47 -0.93
CA SER A 252 -7.17 17.54 -1.70
C SER A 252 -7.01 18.04 -3.14
N ASN A 253 -5.81 17.83 -3.70
CA ASN A 253 -5.45 18.32 -5.03
C ASN A 253 -4.49 17.36 -5.75
N LEU A 254 -4.29 17.57 -7.03
CA LEU A 254 -3.35 16.85 -7.88
C LEU A 254 -2.45 17.86 -8.59
N PHE A 255 -1.14 17.66 -8.47
CA PHE A 255 -0.13 18.50 -9.10
C PHE A 255 0.63 17.72 -10.16
N VAL A 256 1.24 18.45 -11.10
CA VAL A 256 2.17 17.88 -12.07
C VAL A 256 3.54 18.51 -11.89
N ILE A 257 4.58 17.69 -11.89
CA ILE A 257 5.99 18.06 -11.86
C ILE A 257 6.63 17.63 -13.18
N ASP A 258 7.42 18.49 -13.79
CA ASP A 258 8.20 18.16 -14.99
C ASP A 258 9.60 17.67 -14.59
N THR A 259 9.94 16.43 -14.93
CA THR A 259 11.25 15.84 -14.60
C THR A 259 12.42 16.43 -15.39
N LYS A 260 12.16 17.20 -16.44
CA LYS A 260 13.22 17.86 -17.23
C LYS A 260 13.72 19.13 -16.55
N THR A 261 12.85 19.82 -15.84
CA THR A 261 13.17 21.05 -15.10
C THR A 261 13.24 20.84 -13.59
N ASP A 262 12.73 19.69 -13.10
CA ASP A 262 12.51 19.41 -11.68
C ASP A 262 11.67 20.51 -11.01
N GLU A 263 10.57 20.90 -11.63
CA GLU A 263 9.71 21.99 -11.15
C GLU A 263 8.23 21.63 -11.21
N LYS A 264 7.43 22.20 -10.30
CA LYS A 264 5.97 22.14 -10.38
C LYS A 264 5.51 22.82 -11.66
N LYS A 265 4.92 22.04 -12.55
CA LYS A 265 4.39 22.45 -13.84
C LYS A 265 2.97 23.00 -13.72
N MET A 266 2.11 22.35 -12.94
CA MET A 266 0.71 22.76 -12.77
C MET A 266 0.06 22.22 -11.50
N GLN A 267 -1.05 22.85 -11.12
CA GLN A 267 -2.06 22.37 -10.17
C GLN A 267 -3.34 22.12 -10.96
N LEU A 268 -4.01 20.99 -10.71
CA LEU A 268 -5.15 20.53 -11.51
C LEU A 268 -6.51 20.75 -10.83
N ASP A 269 -6.53 21.05 -9.54
CA ASP A 269 -7.75 21.19 -8.74
C ASP A 269 -8.64 19.92 -8.77
N ILE A 270 -7.97 18.76 -8.85
CA ILE A 270 -8.60 17.43 -8.84
C ILE A 270 -8.28 16.77 -7.50
N PRO A 271 -9.29 16.43 -6.67
CA PRO A 271 -9.05 15.61 -5.49
C PRO A 271 -8.70 14.19 -5.93
N ALA A 272 -7.56 13.68 -5.46
CA ALA A 272 -7.10 12.34 -5.76
C ALA A 272 -6.39 11.75 -4.53
N LEU A 273 -6.66 10.48 -4.24
CA LEU A 273 -6.00 9.75 -3.16
C LEU A 273 -5.25 8.54 -3.74
N GLY A 274 -5.98 7.54 -4.22
CA GLY A 274 -5.41 6.37 -4.90
C GLY A 274 -5.37 6.59 -6.41
N MET A 275 -4.25 6.23 -7.02
CA MET A 275 -4.00 6.44 -8.45
C MET A 275 -3.27 5.24 -9.07
N CYS A 276 -3.57 4.92 -10.32
CA CYS A 276 -2.76 4.01 -11.14
C CYS A 276 -2.66 4.55 -12.57
N MET A 277 -1.55 4.23 -13.23
CA MET A 277 -1.30 4.61 -14.61
C MET A 277 -1.53 3.39 -15.51
N ASP A 278 -2.23 3.59 -16.62
CA ASP A 278 -2.30 2.63 -17.72
C ASP A 278 -2.24 3.39 -19.04
N ASP A 279 -1.22 3.10 -19.85
CA ASP A 279 -0.85 3.89 -21.03
C ASP A 279 -0.77 5.40 -20.71
N ASP A 280 -1.44 6.25 -21.49
CA ASP A 280 -1.54 7.69 -21.28
C ASP A 280 -2.72 8.10 -20.38
N LYS A 281 -3.28 7.18 -19.58
CA LYS A 281 -4.40 7.46 -18.67
C LYS A 281 -4.01 7.29 -17.21
N LEU A 282 -4.31 8.31 -16.42
CA LEU A 282 -4.26 8.25 -14.96
C LEU A 282 -5.66 7.97 -14.44
N TYR A 283 -5.87 6.78 -13.91
CA TYR A 283 -7.09 6.41 -13.19
C TYR A 283 -6.92 6.82 -11.74
N PHE A 284 -7.97 7.38 -11.15
CA PHE A 284 -7.93 7.79 -9.75
C PHE A 284 -9.29 7.66 -9.05
N TYR A 285 -9.22 7.55 -7.73
CA TYR A 285 -10.34 7.83 -6.85
C TYR A 285 -9.90 8.79 -5.74
N SER A 286 -10.88 9.41 -5.09
CA SER A 286 -10.68 10.20 -3.89
C SER A 286 -11.68 9.80 -2.83
N VAL A 287 -11.24 9.86 -1.57
CA VAL A 287 -12.09 9.83 -0.37
C VAL A 287 -11.70 11.05 0.45
N SER A 288 -12.30 12.20 0.14
CA SER A 288 -11.93 13.48 0.78
C SER A 288 -12.74 13.70 2.05
N TRP A 289 -12.07 13.61 3.20
CA TRP A 289 -12.64 13.97 4.50
C TRP A 289 -12.58 15.48 4.73
N SER A 290 -13.62 16.04 5.35
CA SER A 290 -13.60 17.41 5.88
C SER A 290 -14.11 17.46 7.31
N TYR A 291 -13.32 18.07 8.20
CA TYR A 291 -13.76 18.35 9.57
C TYR A 291 -14.87 19.41 9.65
N LEU A 292 -15.04 20.22 8.60
CA LEU A 292 -16.10 21.24 8.55
C LEU A 292 -17.47 20.61 8.30
N THR A 293 -17.54 19.57 7.48
CA THR A 293 -18.79 18.86 7.15
C THR A 293 -18.96 17.55 7.90
N ASN A 294 -17.91 17.08 8.59
CA ASN A 294 -17.83 15.79 9.26
C ASN A 294 -18.25 14.62 8.35
N SER A 295 -17.80 14.66 7.09
CA SER A 295 -18.19 13.70 6.07
C SER A 295 -17.09 13.45 5.03
N ASN A 296 -17.17 12.28 4.40
CA ASN A 296 -16.36 11.91 3.24
C ASN A 296 -17.10 12.26 1.94
N LYS A 297 -16.36 12.75 0.95
CA LYS A 297 -16.80 12.82 -0.44
C LYS A 297 -15.99 11.84 -1.30
N VAL A 298 -16.67 10.85 -1.87
CA VAL A 298 -16.06 9.86 -2.77
C VAL A 298 -16.23 10.32 -4.22
N THR A 299 -15.13 10.33 -4.97
CA THR A 299 -15.15 10.63 -6.42
C THR A 299 -14.21 9.70 -7.16
N TYR A 300 -14.46 9.49 -8.45
CA TYR A 300 -13.62 8.73 -9.36
C TYR A 300 -13.24 9.59 -10.56
N GLY A 301 -12.24 9.17 -11.32
CA GLY A 301 -12.01 9.76 -12.63
C GLY A 301 -10.89 9.11 -13.42
N ILE A 302 -10.84 9.51 -14.69
CA ILE A 302 -9.81 9.13 -15.65
C ILE A 302 -9.31 10.42 -16.28
N LEU A 303 -8.01 10.68 -16.16
CA LEU A 303 -7.33 11.85 -16.68
C LEU A 303 -6.47 11.43 -17.89
N ASP A 304 -6.58 12.15 -19.00
CA ASP A 304 -5.64 12.04 -20.11
C ASP A 304 -4.35 12.76 -19.71
N THR A 305 -3.25 12.02 -19.62
CA THR A 305 -1.97 12.56 -19.15
C THR A 305 -1.26 13.43 -20.18
N LYS A 306 -1.55 13.24 -21.47
CA LYS A 306 -1.00 14.08 -22.55
C LYS A 306 -1.61 15.48 -22.50
N THR A 307 -2.92 15.57 -22.44
CA THR A 307 -3.68 16.83 -22.45
C THR A 307 -3.92 17.42 -21.05
N LYS A 308 -3.72 16.62 -20.00
CA LYS A 308 -4.04 16.93 -18.59
C LYS A 308 -5.52 17.30 -18.38
N LYS A 309 -6.41 16.66 -19.14
CA LYS A 309 -7.87 16.88 -19.04
C LYS A 309 -8.58 15.62 -18.60
N ILE A 310 -9.62 15.79 -17.78
CA ILE A 310 -10.51 14.70 -17.38
C ILE A 310 -11.19 14.13 -18.63
N ILE A 311 -11.01 12.83 -18.86
CA ILE A 311 -11.72 12.05 -19.86
C ILE A 311 -13.11 11.68 -19.32
N SER A 312 -13.16 11.27 -18.05
CA SER A 312 -14.36 10.77 -17.38
C SER A 312 -14.29 11.08 -15.89
N ASP A 313 -15.43 11.43 -15.29
CA ASP A 313 -15.63 11.54 -13.84
C ASP A 313 -16.11 10.22 -13.20
N LYS A 314 -16.05 9.13 -13.98
CA LYS A 314 -16.45 7.78 -13.58
C LYS A 314 -15.42 6.75 -14.04
N ILE A 315 -15.25 5.73 -13.22
CA ILE A 315 -14.58 4.47 -13.56
C ILE A 315 -15.62 3.34 -13.67
N ILE A 316 -16.58 3.32 -12.77
CA ILE A 316 -17.67 2.33 -12.72
C ILE A 316 -18.90 2.91 -13.43
N THR A 317 -19.52 2.15 -14.32
CA THR A 317 -20.55 2.64 -15.25
C THR A 317 -21.91 1.97 -15.09
N ASP A 318 -22.00 0.87 -14.33
CA ASP A 318 -23.22 0.08 -14.14
C ASP A 318 -23.96 0.35 -12.82
N GLY A 319 -23.47 1.31 -12.01
CA GLY A 319 -24.05 1.66 -10.71
C GLY A 319 -23.51 0.87 -9.52
N THR A 320 -22.55 -0.04 -9.72
CA THR A 320 -21.91 -0.81 -8.64
C THR A 320 -21.11 0.08 -7.68
N ASP A 321 -20.73 1.30 -8.08
CA ASP A 321 -20.08 2.30 -7.22
C ASP A 321 -20.86 2.56 -5.93
N LYS A 322 -22.19 2.47 -5.97
CA LYS A 322 -23.07 2.63 -4.80
C LYS A 322 -22.95 1.52 -3.76
N GLN A 323 -22.32 0.40 -4.12
CA GLN A 323 -22.06 -0.73 -3.23
C GLN A 323 -20.68 -0.66 -2.60
N ILE A 324 -19.81 0.24 -3.07
CA ILE A 324 -18.48 0.47 -2.52
C ILE A 324 -18.59 1.52 -1.44
N MET A 325 -18.34 1.13 -0.19
CA MET A 325 -18.47 2.04 0.94
C MET A 325 -17.28 3.01 1.00
N ILE A 326 -16.06 2.48 0.96
CA ILE A 326 -14.82 3.25 0.97
C ILE A 326 -13.85 2.62 -0.03
N PRO A 327 -13.69 3.19 -1.24
CA PRO A 327 -12.65 2.73 -2.14
C PRO A 327 -11.28 2.94 -1.51
N TYR A 328 -10.43 1.91 -1.56
CA TYR A 328 -9.17 1.90 -0.81
C TYR A 328 -7.95 1.38 -1.60
N GLY A 329 -8.19 0.87 -2.80
CA GLY A 329 -7.19 0.37 -3.72
C GLY A 329 -7.73 0.47 -5.14
N LEU A 330 -6.83 0.75 -6.08
CA LEU A 330 -7.15 0.90 -7.50
C LEU A 330 -5.97 0.42 -8.34
N GLN A 331 -6.23 -0.50 -9.25
CA GLN A 331 -5.23 -1.00 -10.19
C GLN A 331 -5.88 -1.38 -11.52
N VAL A 332 -5.18 -1.16 -12.63
CA VAL A 332 -5.63 -1.59 -13.96
C VAL A 332 -4.68 -2.65 -14.48
N ASN A 333 -5.21 -3.79 -14.95
CA ASN A 333 -4.41 -4.77 -15.65
C ASN A 333 -4.00 -4.18 -17.01
N PRO A 334 -2.70 -4.00 -17.29
CA PRO A 334 -2.25 -3.30 -18.50
C PRO A 334 -2.51 -4.09 -19.80
N GLU A 335 -2.69 -5.41 -19.71
CA GLU A 335 -2.95 -6.27 -20.88
C GLU A 335 -4.45 -6.36 -21.17
N THR A 336 -5.26 -6.59 -20.14
CA THR A 336 -6.70 -6.88 -20.30
C THR A 336 -7.57 -5.65 -20.13
N LYS A 337 -7.00 -4.59 -19.57
CA LYS A 337 -7.67 -3.35 -19.16
C LYS A 337 -8.77 -3.58 -18.12
N GLU A 338 -8.78 -4.74 -17.46
CA GLU A 338 -9.63 -4.99 -16.29
C GLU A 338 -9.25 -4.04 -15.15
N ILE A 339 -10.25 -3.51 -14.46
CA ILE A 339 -10.07 -2.52 -13.41
C ILE A 339 -10.39 -3.18 -12.08
N TYR A 340 -9.46 -3.10 -11.15
CA TYR A 340 -9.60 -3.61 -9.79
C TYR A 340 -9.80 -2.45 -8.84
N ILE A 341 -10.87 -2.52 -8.05
CA ILE A 341 -11.12 -1.58 -6.95
C ILE A 341 -11.35 -2.39 -5.69
N THR A 342 -10.74 -1.98 -4.59
CA THR A 342 -10.95 -2.58 -3.28
C THR A 342 -11.78 -1.67 -2.40
N ASP A 343 -12.50 -2.28 -1.47
CA ASP A 343 -13.40 -1.61 -0.55
C ASP A 343 -13.02 -1.95 0.89
N ALA A 344 -12.57 -0.93 1.63
CA ALA A 344 -12.22 -1.05 3.04
C ALA A 344 -13.44 -1.12 3.96
N GLN A 345 -14.66 -0.99 3.42
CA GLN A 345 -15.91 -0.99 4.18
C GLN A 345 -15.88 0.11 5.24
N ASN A 346 -16.02 -0.25 6.51
CA ASN A 346 -15.94 0.65 7.65
C ASN A 346 -14.59 0.58 8.38
N TYR A 347 -13.56 0.04 7.72
CA TYR A 347 -12.23 -0.26 8.26
C TYR A 347 -12.18 -1.33 9.35
N VAL A 348 -13.31 -1.90 9.79
CA VAL A 348 -13.37 -2.89 10.87
C VAL A 348 -13.68 -4.29 10.34
N VAL A 349 -14.64 -4.39 9.42
CA VAL A 349 -15.05 -5.66 8.84
C VAL A 349 -14.13 -6.10 7.70
N THR A 350 -14.33 -7.33 7.25
CA THR A 350 -13.67 -7.87 6.04
C THR A 350 -13.99 -6.99 4.83
N GLY A 351 -12.96 -6.66 4.05
CA GLY A 351 -13.10 -5.87 2.84
C GLY A 351 -13.49 -6.70 1.62
N TYR A 352 -13.63 -6.01 0.50
CA TYR A 352 -13.93 -6.65 -0.79
C TYR A 352 -12.95 -6.20 -1.86
N ILE A 353 -12.77 -7.08 -2.85
CA ILE A 353 -12.18 -6.73 -4.15
C ILE A 353 -13.25 -6.89 -5.23
N TYR A 354 -13.29 -5.92 -6.12
CA TYR A 354 -14.16 -5.87 -7.30
C TYR A 354 -13.28 -5.88 -8.54
N CYS A 355 -13.66 -6.67 -9.53
CA CYS A 355 -13.09 -6.64 -10.87
C CYS A 355 -14.12 -6.14 -11.85
N PHE A 356 -13.76 -5.12 -12.61
CA PHE A 356 -14.58 -4.51 -13.65
C PHE A 356 -13.99 -4.77 -15.03
N THR A 357 -14.84 -4.80 -16.03
CA THR A 357 -14.46 -4.75 -17.44
C THR A 357 -13.80 -3.40 -17.77
N PRO A 358 -13.13 -3.29 -18.94
CA PRO A 358 -12.56 -2.02 -19.38
C PRO A 358 -13.57 -0.88 -19.55
N ASP A 359 -14.85 -1.21 -19.78
CA ASP A 359 -15.96 -0.25 -19.85
C ASP A 359 -16.62 0.03 -18.48
N GLY A 360 -16.06 -0.48 -17.38
CA GLY A 360 -16.49 -0.15 -16.02
C GLY A 360 -17.69 -0.95 -15.51
N LYS A 361 -17.98 -2.13 -16.07
CA LYS A 361 -19.06 -3.02 -15.62
C LYS A 361 -18.52 -4.13 -14.75
N LEU A 362 -19.24 -4.51 -13.69
CA LEU A 362 -18.81 -5.53 -12.76
C LEU A 362 -18.68 -6.89 -13.47
N LYS A 363 -17.50 -7.51 -13.34
CA LYS A 363 -17.26 -8.90 -13.75
C LYS A 363 -17.47 -9.86 -12.60
N TRP A 364 -16.83 -9.56 -11.47
CA TRP A 364 -16.92 -10.37 -10.26
C TRP A 364 -16.54 -9.56 -9.03
N LYS A 365 -16.98 -10.05 -7.88
CA LYS A 365 -16.68 -9.53 -6.54
C LYS A 365 -16.40 -10.68 -5.60
N THR A 366 -15.42 -10.52 -4.72
CA THR A 366 -15.21 -11.45 -3.60
C THR A 366 -14.71 -10.74 -2.36
N THR A 367 -14.85 -11.40 -1.21
CA THR A 367 -14.22 -11.00 0.05
C THR A 367 -12.71 -11.09 -0.07
N ALA A 368 -12.02 -10.10 0.48
CA ALA A 368 -10.57 -10.06 0.64
C ALA A 368 -10.23 -10.15 2.15
N GLY A 369 -9.01 -9.76 2.54
CA GLY A 369 -8.68 -9.52 3.95
C GLY A 369 -9.27 -8.22 4.49
N ASN A 370 -8.78 -7.77 5.65
CA ASN A 370 -9.20 -6.51 6.26
C ASN A 370 -8.41 -5.33 5.67
N ILE A 371 -9.13 -4.30 5.22
CA ILE A 371 -8.56 -3.11 4.54
C ILE A 371 -7.69 -3.52 3.32
N PRO A 372 -8.28 -4.17 2.29
CA PRO A 372 -7.59 -4.50 1.04
C PRO A 372 -7.17 -3.22 0.31
N ALA A 373 -5.92 -3.11 -0.12
CA ALA A 373 -5.39 -1.83 -0.64
C ALA A 373 -4.44 -1.96 -1.85
N HIS A 374 -3.43 -2.82 -1.78
CA HIS A 374 -2.28 -2.73 -2.70
C HIS A 374 -2.16 -3.98 -3.58
N ILE A 375 -2.14 -3.80 -4.90
CA ILE A 375 -2.12 -4.90 -5.88
C ILE A 375 -0.80 -4.90 -6.65
N ALA A 376 -0.15 -6.07 -6.70
CA ALA A 376 1.02 -6.32 -7.53
C ALA A 376 0.79 -7.48 -8.50
N PHE A 377 0.84 -7.21 -9.81
CA PHE A 377 0.65 -8.24 -10.84
C PHE A 377 1.84 -9.19 -10.94
N ILE A 378 1.55 -10.49 -10.99
CA ILE A 378 2.54 -11.55 -11.14
C ILE A 378 2.80 -11.77 -12.63
N THR A 379 3.99 -11.44 -13.10
CA THR A 379 4.40 -11.65 -14.51
C THR A 379 5.19 -12.94 -14.68
N LYS A 380 5.05 -13.58 -15.85
CA LYS A 380 5.76 -14.80 -16.25
C LYS A 380 7.28 -14.69 -16.09
N ASN A 381 7.85 -13.54 -16.42
CA ASN A 381 9.27 -13.21 -16.26
C ASN A 381 9.43 -11.79 -15.74
#